data_AF-A0A7R9C8D9-F1
#
_entry.id   AF-A0A7R9C8D9-F1
#
_cell.length_a   1.000
_cell.length_b   1.000
_cell.length_c   1.000
_cell.angle_alpha   90.00
_cell.angle_beta   90.00
_cell.angle_gamma   90.00
#
_symmetry.space_group_name_H-M   'P 1'
#
loop_
_entity.id
_entity.type
_entity.pdbx_description
1 polymer ?
#
loop_
_entity_poly.entity_id
_entity_poly.type
_entity_poly.pdbx_seq_one_letter_code
_entity_poly.pdbx_strand_id
1 'polypeptide(L)'
;MKKSLLFIPMLSSLATLPLLIASKCDQKETQEQKDEKLAKKYEKEYIDKQKYVFDDFEQFKMKSEYFQLIKNPSSSEAWKDYSNRNIKTYWLSKKFIEDFNKWYEDFQWKFKIFKKIMNKYAANEIIKYQNPNNGMEPINLYYVKEVKFDFSQNEAPQSYALQLGANNFSTILKLFNIPNLNLNISTILPDWTILNEMNFNTTYYSKINITSNYRLVLGNILKKIREIFSVPKPYYKNEHFITHPAGKDDFQGEDRIPRVEFHTFRGLRKETAGNEILNLRYKTSFDKGWNDIDVDYLKEYGNYDTFKFKSYRVKIVEYDPKKPIDADPSKVDEFVLSEHGL
;
A
#
# COMPACT_ATOMS: atom_id res chain seq x y z
N MET A 1 -85.01 14.49 47.56
CA MET A 1 -84.98 15.95 47.84
C MET A 1 -83.81 16.59 47.11
N LYS A 2 -84.04 17.79 46.53
CA LYS A 2 -83.13 18.70 45.76
C LYS A 2 -82.85 18.23 44.31
N LYS A 3 -83.46 18.83 43.27
CA LYS A 3 -83.18 20.13 42.57
C LYS A 3 -81.69 20.22 42.19
N SER A 4 -81.21 20.54 40.99
CA SER A 4 -81.62 21.37 39.83
C SER A 4 -80.61 21.05 38.70
N LEU A 5 -80.99 20.75 37.46
CA LEU A 5 -81.17 21.68 36.32
C LEU A 5 -79.95 22.54 35.94
N LEU A 6 -79.43 22.33 34.71
CA LEU A 6 -78.93 23.27 33.68
C LEU A 6 -78.32 22.40 32.53
N PHE A 7 -78.91 22.15 31.34
CA PHE A 7 -79.35 23.02 30.23
C PHE A 7 -78.23 23.98 29.76
N ILE A 8 -77.79 24.13 28.49
CA ILE A 8 -78.16 23.64 27.15
C ILE A 8 -76.86 23.64 26.24
N PRO A 9 -76.88 23.58 24.89
CA PRO A 9 -76.04 22.69 24.08
C PRO A 9 -75.10 23.51 23.16
N MET A 10 -74.68 22.91 22.04
CA MET A 10 -74.49 23.50 20.72
C MET A 10 -73.14 23.20 20.06
N LEU A 11 -73.30 22.54 18.91
CA LEU A 11 -72.70 22.91 17.61
C LEU A 11 -71.28 22.41 17.29
N SER A 12 -71.31 21.37 16.45
CA SER A 12 -70.69 21.34 15.10
C SER A 12 -69.18 21.54 14.96
N SER A 13 -68.51 20.45 14.57
CA SER A 13 -67.58 20.37 13.42
C SER A 13 -66.93 18.98 13.47
N LEU A 14 -67.15 18.07 12.51
CA LEU A 14 -66.46 18.04 11.22
C LEU A 14 -65.02 18.55 11.30
N ALA A 15 -64.13 17.72 11.83
CA ALA A 15 -62.70 17.75 11.50
C ALA A 15 -62.20 16.30 11.54
N THR A 16 -62.32 15.60 10.42
CA THR A 16 -61.18 15.11 9.63
C THR A 16 -60.20 14.26 10.44
N LEU A 17 -60.24 12.94 10.16
CA LEU A 17 -59.11 12.03 10.31
C LEU A 17 -57.80 12.79 10.06
N PRO A 18 -56.77 12.68 10.92
CA PRO A 18 -55.44 12.90 10.44
C PRO A 18 -55.19 11.79 9.43
N LEU A 19 -55.34 12.12 8.15
CA LEU A 19 -54.58 11.49 7.09
C LEU A 19 -53.15 11.42 7.61
N LEU A 20 -52.74 10.22 8.02
CA LEU A 20 -51.35 9.85 8.17
C LEU A 20 -50.73 10.11 6.80
N ILE A 21 -50.23 11.33 6.64
CA ILE A 21 -49.25 11.66 5.63
C ILE A 21 -48.07 10.77 6.02
N ALA A 22 -48.01 9.58 5.42
CA ALA A 22 -46.78 8.84 5.28
C ALA A 22 -45.85 9.75 4.47
N SER A 23 -45.19 10.68 5.17
CA SER A 23 -43.99 11.27 4.65
C SER A 23 -43.10 10.08 4.32
N LYS A 24 -42.70 9.98 3.05
CA LYS A 24 -41.52 9.21 2.69
C LYS A 24 -40.35 9.84 3.43
N CYS A 25 -40.18 9.49 4.70
CA CYS A 25 -38.87 9.56 5.33
C CYS A 25 -38.03 8.58 4.53
N ASP A 26 -37.13 9.09 3.70
CA ASP A 26 -36.02 8.32 3.17
C ASP A 26 -35.24 7.81 4.38
N GLN A 27 -35.61 6.62 4.85
CA GLN A 27 -34.99 5.98 5.99
C GLN A 27 -33.57 5.62 5.53
N LYS A 28 -32.60 6.49 5.84
CA LYS A 28 -31.19 6.24 5.52
C LYS A 28 -30.79 4.94 6.21
N GLU A 29 -30.41 3.94 5.40
CA GLU A 29 -29.91 2.66 5.91
C GLU A 29 -28.81 2.92 6.96
N THR A 30 -28.92 2.26 8.12
CA THR A 30 -27.89 2.33 9.16
C THR A 30 -26.62 1.61 8.68
N GLN A 31 -25.48 1.90 9.30
CA GLN A 31 -24.23 1.21 8.95
C GLN A 31 -24.33 -0.30 9.19
N GLU A 32 -25.02 -0.73 10.25
CA GLU A 32 -25.25 -2.14 10.55
C GLU A 32 -26.08 -2.85 9.46
N GLN A 33 -27.12 -2.20 8.95
CA GLN A 33 -27.92 -2.73 7.85
C GLN A 33 -27.09 -2.87 6.56
N LYS A 34 -26.22 -1.90 6.27
CA LYS A 34 -25.28 -1.98 5.14
C LYS A 34 -24.29 -3.12 5.30
N ASP A 35 -23.73 -3.28 6.49
CA ASP A 35 -22.78 -4.35 6.82
C ASP A 35 -23.44 -5.73 6.65
N GLU A 36 -24.68 -5.92 7.15
CA GLU A 36 -25.41 -7.18 7.04
C GLU A 36 -25.76 -7.51 5.58
N LYS A 37 -26.23 -6.51 4.82
CA LYS A 37 -26.56 -6.65 3.40
C LYS A 37 -25.32 -7.03 2.58
N LEU A 38 -24.19 -6.37 2.85
CA LEU A 38 -22.92 -6.67 2.18
C LEU A 38 -22.37 -8.04 2.59
N ALA A 39 -22.47 -8.41 3.87
CA ALA A 39 -22.10 -9.73 4.36
C ALA A 39 -22.87 -10.85 3.64
N LYS A 40 -24.20 -10.73 3.49
CA LYS A 40 -25.04 -11.67 2.73
C LYS A 40 -24.65 -11.74 1.24
N LYS A 41 -24.31 -10.59 0.62
CA LYS A 41 -23.78 -10.56 -0.76
C LYS A 41 -22.46 -11.35 -0.85
N TYR A 42 -21.57 -11.18 0.12
CA TYR A 42 -20.25 -11.82 0.13
C TYR A 42 -20.30 -13.31 0.43
N GLU A 43 -21.23 -13.76 1.28
CA GLU A 43 -21.49 -15.18 1.47
C GLU A 43 -21.83 -15.83 0.12
N LYS A 44 -22.80 -15.27 -0.62
CA LYS A 44 -23.20 -15.79 -1.93
C LYS A 44 -22.10 -15.71 -2.99
N GLU A 45 -21.34 -14.61 -3.02
CA GLU A 45 -20.34 -14.39 -4.06
C GLU A 45 -19.07 -15.20 -3.83
N TYR A 46 -18.58 -15.27 -2.59
CA TYR A 46 -17.27 -15.83 -2.29
C TYR A 46 -17.34 -17.24 -1.67
N ILE A 47 -18.40 -17.56 -0.93
CA ILE A 47 -18.57 -18.88 -0.31
C ILE A 47 -19.32 -19.83 -1.24
N ASP A 48 -20.54 -19.48 -1.65
CA ASP A 48 -21.38 -20.39 -2.47
C ASP A 48 -20.73 -20.71 -3.82
N LYS A 49 -20.04 -19.72 -4.42
CA LYS A 49 -19.31 -19.89 -5.69
C LYS A 49 -17.86 -20.33 -5.51
N GLN A 50 -17.39 -20.52 -4.28
CA GLN A 50 -16.00 -20.90 -3.96
C GLN A 50 -14.94 -19.95 -4.58
N LYS A 51 -15.26 -18.65 -4.64
CA LYS A 51 -14.39 -17.61 -5.18
C LYS A 51 -13.68 -16.91 -4.02
N TYR A 52 -12.54 -17.41 -3.57
CA TYR A 52 -11.89 -16.91 -2.35
C TYR A 52 -10.93 -15.72 -2.55
N VAL A 53 -11.07 -15.00 -3.66
CA VAL A 53 -10.27 -13.81 -3.97
C VAL A 53 -11.13 -12.57 -3.81
N PHE A 54 -10.71 -11.66 -2.94
CA PHE A 54 -11.37 -10.37 -2.78
C PHE A 54 -11.13 -9.49 -4.01
N ASP A 55 -12.22 -9.17 -4.72
CA ASP A 55 -12.20 -8.34 -5.93
C ASP A 55 -13.34 -7.31 -6.02
N ASP A 56 -14.17 -7.17 -4.97
CA ASP A 56 -15.26 -6.18 -4.90
C ASP A 56 -14.76 -4.77 -4.56
N PHE A 57 -13.87 -4.23 -5.39
CA PHE A 57 -13.43 -2.84 -5.36
C PHE A 57 -13.18 -2.34 -6.79
N GLU A 58 -13.45 -1.06 -7.03
CA GLU A 58 -12.97 -0.42 -8.27
C GLU A 58 -11.50 -0.05 -8.10
N GLN A 59 -10.68 -0.31 -9.11
CA GLN A 59 -9.28 0.16 -9.12
C GLN A 59 -9.24 1.69 -9.05
N PHE A 60 -8.51 2.25 -8.08
CA PHE A 60 -8.26 3.70 -8.03
C PHE A 60 -7.56 4.14 -9.31
N LYS A 61 -8.18 5.09 -10.02
CA LYS A 61 -7.66 5.62 -11.29
C LYS A 61 -6.93 6.93 -11.03
N MET A 62 -5.63 6.96 -11.30
CA MET A 62 -4.86 8.21 -11.29
C MET A 62 -5.35 9.13 -12.41
N LYS A 63 -5.65 10.39 -12.07
CA LYS A 63 -6.11 11.42 -13.00
C LYS A 63 -5.12 12.56 -13.04
N SER A 64 -5.00 13.25 -14.18
CA SER A 64 -4.09 14.39 -14.32
C SER A 64 -4.37 15.52 -13.30
N GLU A 65 -5.65 15.75 -12.95
CA GLU A 65 -6.09 16.72 -11.93
C GLU A 65 -5.61 16.42 -10.49
N TYR A 66 -5.06 15.23 -10.25
CA TYR A 66 -4.43 14.86 -8.99
C TYR A 66 -3.01 15.41 -8.84
N PHE A 67 -2.43 15.92 -9.92
CA PHE A 67 -1.03 16.35 -9.97
C PHE A 67 -0.97 17.84 -10.31
N GLN A 68 -0.35 18.62 -9.44
CA GLN A 68 -0.11 20.04 -9.64
C GLN A 68 1.37 20.25 -9.97
N LEU A 69 1.66 20.59 -11.23
CA LEU A 69 3.02 20.88 -11.66
C LEU A 69 3.56 22.10 -10.93
N ILE A 70 4.73 21.95 -10.31
CA ILE A 70 5.44 23.04 -9.65
C ILE A 70 6.20 23.83 -10.72
N LYS A 71 5.66 24.98 -11.12
CA LYS A 71 6.24 25.80 -12.21
C LYS A 71 7.53 26.52 -11.81
N ASN A 72 7.66 26.90 -10.54
CA ASN A 72 8.80 27.64 -9.98
C ASN A 72 9.09 27.10 -8.57
N PRO A 73 9.83 25.98 -8.42
CA PRO A 73 10.15 25.46 -7.09
C PRO A 73 10.93 26.51 -6.29
N SER A 74 10.38 26.93 -5.15
CA SER A 74 10.94 27.98 -4.30
C SER A 74 12.18 27.47 -3.57
N SER A 75 13.29 28.21 -3.70
CA SER A 75 14.61 28.01 -3.11
C SER A 75 15.50 26.95 -3.78
N SER A 76 16.73 27.38 -4.11
CA SER A 76 18.04 26.72 -4.33
C SER A 76 18.25 25.19 -4.51
N GLU A 77 17.25 24.33 -4.40
CA GLU A 77 17.33 22.86 -4.51
C GLU A 77 16.85 22.33 -5.86
N ALA A 78 16.94 23.15 -6.90
CA ALA A 78 16.84 22.60 -8.24
C ALA A 78 18.06 21.70 -8.45
N TRP A 79 17.84 20.41 -8.60
CA TRP A 79 18.76 19.31 -8.89
C TRP A 79 19.44 19.48 -10.27
N LYS A 80 19.96 20.69 -10.51
CA LYS A 80 20.48 21.28 -11.75
C LYS A 80 21.99 21.14 -11.88
N ASP A 81 22.63 20.20 -11.20
CA ASP A 81 24.08 20.02 -11.36
C ASP A 81 24.46 19.18 -12.58
N TYR A 82 23.61 19.23 -13.61
CA TYR A 82 23.95 19.23 -15.02
C TYR A 82 22.86 20.05 -15.73
N SER A 83 23.23 20.93 -16.65
CA SER A 83 22.42 22.02 -17.23
C SER A 83 21.14 21.62 -18.00
N ASN A 84 20.71 20.35 -18.02
CA ASN A 84 19.64 19.85 -18.90
C ASN A 84 18.57 18.96 -18.21
N ARG A 85 18.48 18.93 -16.88
CA ARG A 85 17.51 18.05 -16.20
C ARG A 85 16.16 18.75 -15.98
N ASN A 86 15.17 18.34 -16.77
CA ASN A 86 13.76 18.75 -16.65
C ASN A 86 12.92 17.71 -15.88
N ILE A 87 13.38 17.26 -14.70
CA ILE A 87 12.53 16.41 -13.85
C ILE A 87 11.31 17.24 -13.48
N LYS A 88 10.12 16.78 -13.85
CA LYS A 88 8.89 17.46 -13.53
C LYS A 88 8.50 17.15 -12.09
N THR A 89 8.44 18.18 -11.27
CA THR A 89 8.03 18.03 -9.88
C THR A 89 6.56 18.36 -9.72
N TYR A 90 5.83 17.51 -9.00
CA TYR A 90 4.42 17.65 -8.76
C TYR A 90 4.10 17.65 -7.27
N TRP A 91 3.09 18.43 -6.89
CA TRP A 91 2.34 18.21 -5.66
C TRP A 91 1.11 17.35 -5.94
N LEU A 92 0.70 16.59 -4.94
CA LEU A 92 -0.61 15.95 -4.95
C LEU A 92 -1.68 17.00 -4.60
N SER A 93 -2.73 17.07 -5.42
CA SER A 93 -3.80 18.05 -5.21
C SER A 93 -4.69 17.66 -4.02
N LYS A 94 -5.41 18.64 -3.46
CA LYS A 94 -6.43 18.36 -2.43
C LYS A 94 -7.47 17.34 -2.92
N LYS A 95 -7.81 17.39 -4.21
CA LYS A 95 -8.75 16.47 -4.85
C LYS A 95 -8.25 15.03 -4.82
N PHE A 96 -6.95 14.81 -5.01
CA PHE A 96 -6.36 13.48 -4.83
C PHE A 96 -6.61 12.97 -3.41
N ILE A 97 -6.32 13.78 -2.40
CA ILE A 97 -6.45 13.39 -0.99
C ILE A 97 -7.91 13.05 -0.64
N GLU A 98 -8.87 13.86 -1.10
CA GLU A 98 -10.30 13.62 -0.90
C GLU A 98 -10.77 12.33 -1.58
N ASP A 99 -10.46 12.16 -2.87
CA ASP A 99 -10.88 10.99 -3.64
C ASP A 99 -10.19 9.71 -3.13
N PHE A 100 -8.91 9.78 -2.78
CA PHE A 100 -8.15 8.67 -2.23
C PHE A 100 -8.67 8.23 -0.86
N ASN A 101 -8.91 9.17 0.06
CA ASN A 101 -9.43 8.81 1.39
C ASN A 101 -10.80 8.14 1.28
N LYS A 102 -11.70 8.67 0.45
CA LYS A 102 -13.01 8.05 0.19
C LYS A 102 -12.88 6.63 -0.37
N TRP A 103 -11.99 6.45 -1.35
CA TRP A 103 -11.74 5.12 -1.93
C TRP A 103 -11.13 4.15 -0.90
N TYR A 104 -10.15 4.62 -0.13
CA TYR A 104 -9.45 3.81 0.86
C TYR A 104 -10.38 3.37 1.99
N GLU A 105 -11.25 4.26 2.48
CA GLU A 105 -12.27 3.94 3.48
C GLU A 105 -13.26 2.88 2.97
N ASP A 106 -13.75 3.01 1.73
CA ASP A 106 -14.63 2.02 1.11
C ASP A 106 -13.93 0.66 0.94
N PHE A 107 -12.68 0.66 0.44
CA PHE A 107 -11.86 -0.54 0.32
C PHE A 107 -11.67 -1.24 1.66
N GLN A 108 -11.27 -0.50 2.71
CA GLN A 108 -11.03 -1.06 4.04
C GLN A 108 -12.32 -1.59 4.68
N TRP A 109 -13.44 -0.88 4.51
CA TRP A 109 -14.76 -1.33 4.99
C TRP A 109 -15.18 -2.65 4.35
N LYS A 110 -15.15 -2.72 3.02
CA LYS A 110 -15.49 -3.93 2.26
C LYS A 110 -14.55 -5.08 2.59
N PHE A 111 -13.24 -4.82 2.60
CA PHE A 111 -12.25 -5.84 2.91
C PHE A 111 -12.39 -6.37 4.35
N LYS A 112 -12.77 -5.53 5.32
CA LYS A 112 -13.08 -5.96 6.69
C LYS A 112 -14.25 -6.95 6.72
N ILE A 113 -15.32 -6.71 5.96
CA ILE A 113 -16.46 -7.63 5.87
C ILE A 113 -16.07 -8.93 5.17
N PHE A 114 -15.30 -8.84 4.08
CA PHE A 114 -14.75 -10.01 3.40
C PHE A 114 -13.95 -10.90 4.36
N LYS A 115 -13.02 -10.33 5.14
CA LYS A 115 -12.27 -11.08 6.15
C LYS A 115 -13.18 -11.77 7.16
N LYS A 116 -14.24 -11.11 7.65
CA LYS A 116 -15.21 -11.73 8.57
C LYS A 116 -15.90 -12.95 7.93
N ILE A 117 -16.36 -12.83 6.69
CA ILE A 117 -17.01 -13.92 5.94
C ILE A 117 -16.06 -15.09 5.74
N MET A 118 -14.83 -14.82 5.29
CA MET A 118 -13.80 -15.84 5.10
C MET A 118 -13.48 -16.58 6.40
N ASN A 119 -13.27 -15.87 7.51
CA ASN A 119 -12.99 -16.52 8.79
C ASN A 119 -14.15 -17.39 9.28
N LYS A 120 -15.39 -16.99 9.00
CA LYS A 120 -16.59 -17.72 9.47
C LYS A 120 -16.87 -18.98 8.66
N TYR A 121 -16.75 -18.91 7.34
CA TYR A 121 -17.27 -19.95 6.44
C TYR A 121 -16.20 -20.65 5.60
N ALA A 122 -15.00 -20.08 5.47
CA ALA A 122 -13.93 -20.60 4.63
C ALA A 122 -12.54 -20.46 5.31
N ALA A 123 -12.46 -20.74 6.61
CA ALA A 123 -11.22 -20.59 7.38
C ALA A 123 -10.07 -21.45 6.82
N ASN A 124 -10.38 -22.61 6.23
CA ASN A 124 -9.41 -23.52 5.60
C ASN A 124 -8.82 -22.97 4.28
N GLU A 125 -9.43 -21.92 3.72
CA GLU A 125 -8.98 -21.26 2.49
C GLU A 125 -8.05 -20.08 2.79
N ILE A 126 -7.96 -19.66 4.06
CA ILE A 126 -7.07 -18.59 4.51
C ILE A 126 -5.68 -19.17 4.75
N ILE A 127 -4.66 -18.56 4.14
CA ILE A 127 -3.26 -18.95 4.40
C ILE A 127 -2.82 -18.34 5.73
N LYS A 128 -2.20 -19.14 6.58
CA LYS A 128 -1.51 -18.65 7.77
C LYS A 128 -0.02 -18.53 7.49
N TYR A 129 0.54 -17.38 7.84
CA TYR A 129 1.99 -17.16 7.83
C TYR A 129 2.47 -16.88 9.25
N GLN A 130 3.61 -17.47 9.60
CA GLN A 130 4.30 -17.21 10.86
C GLN A 130 5.77 -17.51 10.64
N ASN A 131 6.66 -16.52 10.77
CA ASN A 131 8.08 -16.78 10.78
C ASN A 131 8.51 -17.24 12.20
N PRO A 132 8.99 -18.48 12.39
CA PRO A 132 9.39 -18.96 13.71
C PRO A 132 10.63 -18.22 14.27
N ASN A 133 11.42 -17.58 13.42
CA ASN A 133 12.70 -16.97 13.81
C ASN A 133 12.56 -15.59 14.47
N ASN A 134 11.39 -14.96 14.40
CA ASN A 134 11.18 -13.58 14.87
C ASN A 134 10.09 -13.45 15.95
N GLY A 135 9.51 -14.57 16.39
CA GLY A 135 8.47 -14.60 17.42
C GLY A 135 7.17 -13.89 17.01
N MET A 136 6.93 -13.64 15.73
CA MET A 136 5.68 -13.02 15.28
C MET A 136 4.49 -13.95 15.55
N GLU A 137 3.35 -13.35 15.90
CA GLU A 137 2.08 -14.06 15.96
C GLU A 137 1.66 -14.53 14.55
N PRO A 138 0.98 -15.68 14.42
CA PRO A 138 0.44 -16.13 13.14
C PRO A 138 -0.49 -15.08 12.53
N ILE A 139 -0.26 -14.75 11.27
CA ILE A 139 -1.11 -13.82 10.51
C ILE A 139 -1.94 -14.55 9.47
N ASN A 140 -3.20 -14.13 9.34
CA ASN A 140 -4.10 -14.59 8.29
C ASN A 140 -3.88 -13.76 7.01
N LEU A 141 -3.46 -14.43 5.94
CA LEU A 141 -3.31 -13.85 4.61
C LEU A 141 -4.53 -14.19 3.76
N TYR A 142 -5.15 -13.14 3.23
CA TYR A 142 -6.31 -13.24 2.37
C TYR A 142 -5.89 -12.93 0.94
N TYR A 143 -6.40 -13.69 -0.03
CA TYR A 143 -6.16 -13.40 -1.43
C TYR A 143 -6.93 -12.16 -1.87
N VAL A 144 -6.22 -11.20 -2.44
CA VAL A 144 -6.77 -9.94 -2.94
C VAL A 144 -6.34 -9.79 -4.38
N LYS A 145 -7.28 -9.44 -5.27
CA LYS A 145 -6.93 -9.05 -6.64
C LYS A 145 -5.91 -7.91 -6.59
N GLU A 146 -4.90 -7.96 -7.45
CA GLU A 146 -3.82 -6.96 -7.44
C GLU A 146 -4.35 -5.53 -7.46
N VAL A 147 -3.84 -4.70 -6.55
CA VAL A 147 -4.25 -3.29 -6.41
C VAL A 147 -3.12 -2.41 -6.91
N LYS A 148 -3.35 -1.65 -7.98
CA LYS A 148 -2.31 -0.89 -8.68
C LYS A 148 -2.32 0.59 -8.33
N PHE A 149 -1.18 1.16 -7.98
CA PHE A 149 -0.98 2.58 -7.80
C PHE A 149 0.23 3.01 -8.61
N ASP A 150 -0.01 3.63 -9.77
CA ASP A 150 1.04 4.13 -10.63
C ASP A 150 1.00 5.66 -10.71
N PHE A 151 1.94 6.30 -10.01
CA PHE A 151 2.06 7.76 -9.98
C PHE A 151 2.85 8.32 -11.17
N SER A 152 3.22 7.48 -12.15
CA SER A 152 4.09 7.85 -13.26
C SER A 152 3.56 8.94 -14.17
N GLN A 153 2.24 9.08 -14.32
CA GLN A 153 1.64 9.87 -15.40
C GLN A 153 2.18 9.46 -16.80
N ASN A 154 2.56 8.18 -16.98
CA ASN A 154 3.26 7.66 -18.17
C ASN A 154 4.67 8.24 -18.38
N GLU A 155 5.29 8.81 -17.35
CA GLU A 155 6.67 9.28 -17.37
C GLU A 155 7.61 8.24 -16.75
N ALA A 156 8.86 8.20 -17.20
CA ALA A 156 9.86 7.33 -16.59
C ALA A 156 10.10 7.76 -15.12
N PRO A 157 10.38 6.84 -14.18
CA PRO A 157 10.62 7.18 -12.77
C PRO A 157 11.73 8.20 -12.51
N GLN A 158 12.64 8.36 -13.47
CA GLN A 158 13.74 9.33 -13.43
C GLN A 158 13.37 10.72 -14.00
N SER A 159 12.18 10.86 -14.58
CA SER A 159 11.72 12.06 -15.29
C SER A 159 10.67 12.87 -14.51
N TYR A 160 10.10 12.31 -13.44
CA TYR A 160 9.17 13.01 -12.57
C TYR A 160 9.47 12.74 -11.10
N ALA A 161 8.95 13.60 -10.23
CA ALA A 161 8.94 13.35 -8.80
C ALA A 161 7.75 14.01 -8.10
N LEU A 162 7.25 13.35 -7.06
CA LEU A 162 6.30 13.92 -6.13
C LEU A 162 7.05 14.58 -4.98
N GLN A 163 6.84 15.88 -4.79
CA GLN A 163 7.26 16.56 -3.56
C GLN A 163 6.14 16.43 -2.54
N LEU A 164 6.39 15.62 -1.51
CA LEU A 164 5.39 15.25 -0.52
C LEU A 164 5.75 15.89 0.83
N GLY A 165 4.92 16.82 1.30
CA GLY A 165 4.94 17.20 2.71
C GLY A 165 4.53 16.03 3.61
N ALA A 166 4.82 16.12 4.91
CA ALA A 166 4.62 15.04 5.88
C ALA A 166 3.23 14.38 5.80
N ASN A 167 2.16 15.18 5.76
CA ASN A 167 0.78 14.69 5.69
C ASN A 167 0.47 13.91 4.39
N ASN A 168 0.99 14.39 3.25
CA ASN A 168 0.81 13.72 1.97
C ASN A 168 1.62 12.44 1.92
N PHE A 169 2.85 12.43 2.45
CA PHE A 169 3.66 11.23 2.52
C PHE A 169 3.03 10.17 3.44
N SER A 170 2.54 10.55 4.62
CA SER A 170 1.77 9.66 5.49
C SER A 170 0.53 9.07 4.79
N THR A 171 -0.15 9.87 3.96
CA THR A 171 -1.29 9.39 3.16
C THR A 171 -0.86 8.32 2.15
N ILE A 172 0.27 8.53 1.45
CA ILE A 172 0.85 7.54 0.53
C ILE A 172 1.26 6.26 1.27
N LEU A 173 1.85 6.39 2.45
CA LEU A 173 2.29 5.25 3.25
C LEU A 173 1.12 4.35 3.67
N LYS A 174 -0.13 4.85 3.75
CA LYS A 174 -1.32 4.00 3.96
C LYS A 174 -1.47 2.91 2.89
N LEU A 175 -0.91 3.08 1.69
CA LEU A 175 -0.94 2.07 0.63
C LEU A 175 -0.30 0.75 1.08
N PHE A 176 0.74 0.79 1.93
CA PHE A 176 1.38 -0.42 2.45
C PHE A 176 0.45 -1.28 3.34
N ASN A 177 -0.72 -0.78 3.72
CA ASN A 177 -1.76 -1.56 4.40
C ASN A 177 -2.68 -2.34 3.46
N ILE A 178 -2.45 -2.24 2.14
CA ILE A 178 -3.23 -2.90 1.10
C ILE A 178 -2.50 -4.18 0.67
N PRO A 179 -3.11 -5.37 0.85
CA PRO A 179 -2.53 -6.61 0.37
C PRO A 179 -2.43 -6.65 -1.16
N ASN A 180 -1.42 -7.35 -1.67
CA ASN A 180 -1.16 -7.51 -3.10
C ASN A 180 -1.02 -6.16 -3.84
N LEU A 181 -0.42 -5.16 -3.17
CA LEU A 181 -0.13 -3.85 -3.74
C LEU A 181 0.92 -3.95 -4.85
N ASN A 182 0.62 -3.29 -5.96
CA ASN A 182 1.54 -2.92 -7.02
C ASN A 182 1.73 -1.40 -7.01
N LEU A 183 2.88 -0.92 -6.56
CA LEU A 183 3.16 0.50 -6.39
C LEU A 183 4.31 0.91 -7.32
N ASN A 184 4.10 1.98 -8.08
CA ASN A 184 5.16 2.70 -8.76
C ASN A 184 5.09 4.18 -8.37
N ILE A 185 6.12 4.66 -7.69
CA ILE A 185 6.17 6.03 -7.19
C ILE A 185 7.59 6.59 -7.26
N SER A 186 7.66 7.88 -7.59
CA SER A 186 8.91 8.64 -7.53
C SER A 186 8.68 9.83 -6.62
N THR A 187 9.43 9.92 -5.51
CA THR A 187 9.24 10.95 -4.48
C THR A 187 10.56 11.66 -4.19
N ILE A 188 10.51 12.96 -3.94
CA ILE A 188 11.70 13.76 -3.68
C ILE A 188 11.65 14.36 -2.28
N LEU A 189 12.77 14.19 -1.58
CA LEU A 189 12.98 14.58 -0.18
C LEU A 189 11.83 14.14 0.74
N PRO A 190 11.35 12.87 0.66
CA PRO A 190 10.38 12.43 1.63
C PRO A 190 11.04 12.35 3.01
N ASP A 191 10.28 12.70 4.03
CA ASP A 191 10.70 12.48 5.41
C ASP A 191 10.45 11.02 5.79
N TRP A 192 11.49 10.19 5.65
CA TRP A 192 11.43 8.77 5.98
C TRP A 192 11.20 8.50 7.47
N THR A 193 11.43 9.47 8.35
CA THR A 193 11.24 9.27 9.80
C THR A 193 9.79 8.98 10.16
N ILE A 194 8.84 9.41 9.32
CA ILE A 194 7.39 9.18 9.43
C ILE A 194 7.06 7.68 9.49
N LEU A 195 7.89 6.80 8.91
CA LEU A 195 7.70 5.35 9.01
C LEU A 195 7.63 4.86 10.46
N ASN A 196 8.34 5.49 11.39
CA ASN A 196 8.35 5.10 12.81
C ASN A 196 7.02 5.37 13.52
N GLU A 197 6.25 6.35 13.03
CA GLU A 197 4.98 6.78 13.64
C GLU A 197 3.79 6.00 13.07
N MET A 198 4.02 5.23 11.99
CA MET A 198 2.96 4.55 11.28
C MET A 198 2.79 3.09 11.71
N ASN A 199 1.52 2.74 11.92
CA ASN A 199 1.10 1.36 12.11
C ASN A 199 0.78 0.74 10.75
N PHE A 200 1.56 -0.27 10.38
CA PHE A 200 1.33 -1.05 9.18
C PHE A 200 0.65 -2.37 9.51
N ASN A 201 -0.34 -2.74 8.71
CA ASN A 201 -0.88 -4.08 8.70
C ASN A 201 0.18 -5.02 8.13
N THR A 202 0.47 -6.10 8.82
CA THR A 202 1.37 -7.15 8.35
C THR A 202 0.74 -7.85 7.14
N THR A 203 1.26 -7.60 5.93
CA THR A 203 0.68 -8.08 4.67
C THR A 203 1.73 -8.23 3.57
N TYR A 204 1.34 -8.80 2.43
CA TYR A 204 2.20 -9.09 1.28
C TYR A 204 1.93 -8.15 0.10
N TYR A 205 2.88 -8.07 -0.82
CA TYR A 205 2.84 -7.18 -1.99
C TYR A 205 3.12 -7.93 -3.29
N SER A 206 2.69 -7.37 -4.42
CA SER A 206 3.06 -7.90 -5.73
C SER A 206 4.32 -7.24 -6.25
N LYS A 207 4.37 -5.91 -6.30
CA LYS A 207 5.49 -5.17 -6.86
C LYS A 207 5.59 -3.79 -6.23
N ILE A 208 6.75 -3.41 -5.74
CA ILE A 208 6.96 -2.12 -5.08
C ILE A 208 8.18 -1.46 -5.71
N ASN A 209 7.94 -0.37 -6.44
CA ASN A 209 8.96 0.37 -7.15
C ASN A 209 8.99 1.80 -6.62
N ILE A 210 10.10 2.18 -6.00
CA ILE A 210 10.27 3.50 -5.40
C ILE A 210 11.56 4.15 -5.93
N THR A 211 11.41 5.25 -6.65
CA THR A 211 12.53 6.14 -6.97
C THR A 211 12.55 7.29 -5.99
N SER A 212 13.62 7.46 -5.22
CA SER A 212 13.68 8.50 -4.21
C SER A 212 15.11 8.84 -3.82
N ASN A 213 15.27 9.86 -2.97
CA ASN A 213 16.49 10.03 -2.20
C ASN A 213 16.33 9.32 -0.84
N TYR A 214 17.31 8.49 -0.51
CA TYR A 214 17.33 7.72 0.74
C TYR A 214 18.42 8.24 1.67
N ARG A 215 18.52 9.57 1.77
CA ARG A 215 19.41 10.23 2.72
C ARG A 215 18.76 10.17 4.11
N LEU A 216 19.52 9.89 5.16
CA LEU A 216 19.06 9.81 6.55
C LEU A 216 18.02 8.70 6.82
N VAL A 217 18.07 7.60 6.09
CA VAL A 217 17.36 6.36 6.43
C VAL A 217 18.15 5.63 7.52
N LEU A 218 18.00 6.11 8.75
CA LEU A 218 18.66 5.59 9.95
C LEU A 218 18.25 4.14 10.27
N GLY A 219 19.00 3.48 11.16
CA GLY A 219 18.82 2.06 11.48
C GLY A 219 17.41 1.66 11.94
N ASN A 220 16.71 2.51 12.69
CA ASN A 220 15.31 2.28 13.07
C ASN A 220 14.35 2.33 11.87
N ILE A 221 14.60 3.23 10.92
CA ILE A 221 13.83 3.34 9.68
C ILE A 221 14.10 2.12 8.79
N LEU A 222 15.37 1.68 8.67
CA LEU A 222 15.70 0.44 7.99
C LEU A 222 14.97 -0.76 8.61
N LYS A 223 14.97 -0.88 9.95
CA LYS A 223 14.20 -1.91 10.64
C LYS A 223 12.73 -1.87 10.26
N LYS A 224 12.13 -0.68 10.18
CA LYS A 224 10.73 -0.53 9.78
C LYS A 224 10.47 -0.98 8.34
N ILE A 225 11.40 -0.68 7.43
CA ILE A 225 11.37 -1.17 6.04
C ILE A 225 11.47 -2.70 6.01
N ARG A 226 12.36 -3.30 6.81
CA ARG A 226 12.48 -4.76 6.95
C ARG A 226 11.17 -5.40 7.42
N GLU A 227 10.50 -4.79 8.41
CA GLU A 227 9.18 -5.24 8.91
C GLU A 227 8.11 -5.20 7.82
N ILE A 228 8.03 -4.10 7.05
CA ILE A 228 7.04 -3.93 5.97
C ILE A 228 7.17 -5.07 4.95
N PHE A 229 8.39 -5.44 4.54
CA PHE A 229 8.62 -6.46 3.52
C PHE A 229 8.80 -7.88 4.06
N SER A 230 8.47 -8.12 5.34
CA SER A 230 8.71 -9.40 6.03
C SER A 230 7.74 -10.53 5.67
N VAL A 231 6.59 -10.20 5.08
CA VAL A 231 5.59 -11.20 4.68
C VAL A 231 5.73 -11.50 3.20
N PRO A 232 6.15 -12.72 2.83
CA PRO A 232 6.29 -13.13 1.45
C PRO A 232 4.93 -13.30 0.78
N LYS A 233 4.90 -13.26 -0.55
CA LYS A 233 3.65 -13.39 -1.31
C LYS A 233 3.21 -14.86 -1.34
N PRO A 234 1.98 -15.20 -0.90
CA PRO A 234 1.49 -16.57 -0.98
C PRO A 234 1.33 -17.04 -2.43
N TYR A 235 1.57 -18.32 -2.70
CA TYR A 235 1.13 -18.95 -3.95
C TYR A 235 -0.40 -19.02 -3.98
N TYR A 236 -1.03 -18.63 -5.08
CA TYR A 236 -2.46 -18.86 -5.25
C TYR A 236 -2.71 -20.33 -5.61
N LYS A 237 -3.79 -20.94 -5.09
CA LYS A 237 -4.14 -22.33 -5.42
C LYS A 237 -4.26 -22.47 -6.95
N ASN A 238 -3.55 -23.45 -7.53
CA ASN A 238 -3.36 -23.74 -8.97
C ASN A 238 -2.19 -23.05 -9.70
N GLU A 239 -1.35 -22.25 -9.04
CA GLU A 239 -0.02 -21.96 -9.59
C GLU A 239 0.88 -23.18 -9.37
N HIS A 240 1.13 -23.96 -10.44
CA HIS A 240 2.04 -25.10 -10.36
C HIS A 240 3.44 -24.65 -9.93
N PHE A 241 3.95 -25.30 -8.88
CA PHE A 241 5.26 -25.03 -8.30
C PHE A 241 6.37 -25.44 -9.26
N ILE A 242 7.18 -24.46 -9.66
CA ILE A 242 8.53 -24.73 -10.08
C ILE A 242 9.43 -23.82 -9.26
N THR A 243 10.05 -24.37 -8.21
CA THR A 243 11.10 -23.70 -7.46
C THR A 243 12.39 -23.87 -8.24
N HIS A 244 12.74 -22.88 -9.05
CA HIS A 244 14.07 -22.80 -9.65
C HIS A 244 15.00 -21.96 -8.76
N PRO A 245 16.29 -22.34 -8.66
CA PRO A 245 17.29 -21.52 -7.97
C PRO A 245 17.35 -20.13 -8.62
N ALA A 246 17.47 -19.09 -7.79
CA ALA A 246 17.40 -17.72 -8.28
C ALA A 246 18.59 -17.38 -9.20
N GLY A 247 18.29 -16.85 -10.39
CA GLY A 247 19.28 -16.45 -11.39
C GLY A 247 19.25 -14.97 -11.73
N LYS A 248 20.25 -14.46 -12.46
CA LYS A 248 20.29 -13.06 -12.94
C LYS A 248 19.04 -12.70 -13.77
N ASP A 249 18.48 -13.67 -14.49
CA ASP A 249 17.28 -13.49 -15.30
C ASP A 249 16.01 -13.34 -14.46
N ASP A 250 15.99 -13.75 -13.17
CA ASP A 250 14.83 -13.51 -12.28
C ASP A 250 14.60 -12.01 -12.03
N PHE A 251 15.67 -11.21 -12.15
CA PHE A 251 15.62 -9.77 -12.06
C PHE A 251 15.22 -9.12 -13.41
N GLN A 252 15.17 -9.90 -14.49
CA GLN A 252 14.82 -9.49 -15.85
C GLN A 252 13.65 -10.35 -16.42
N GLY A 253 12.40 -9.88 -16.32
CA GLY A 253 11.38 -10.33 -17.29
C GLY A 253 10.21 -11.27 -16.94
N GLU A 254 9.86 -11.64 -15.70
CA GLU A 254 8.53 -12.22 -15.43
C GLU A 254 7.72 -11.42 -14.40
N ASP A 255 6.56 -10.87 -14.83
CA ASP A 255 5.67 -10.05 -14.00
C ASP A 255 4.97 -10.85 -12.86
N ARG A 256 5.28 -12.15 -12.74
CA ARG A 256 4.70 -13.07 -11.75
C ARG A 256 5.53 -13.19 -10.46
N ILE A 257 6.78 -12.75 -10.49
CA ILE A 257 7.71 -12.80 -9.35
C ILE A 257 7.54 -11.53 -8.51
N PRO A 258 7.35 -11.63 -7.19
CA PRO A 258 7.19 -10.44 -6.36
C PRO A 258 8.49 -9.66 -6.25
N ARG A 259 8.44 -8.34 -6.47
CA ARG A 259 9.62 -7.47 -6.57
C ARG A 259 9.54 -6.27 -5.65
N VAL A 260 10.69 -5.88 -5.11
CA VAL A 260 10.87 -4.63 -4.37
C VAL A 260 12.11 -3.93 -4.93
N GLU A 261 11.90 -2.79 -5.56
CA GLU A 261 12.92 -2.03 -6.27
C GLU A 261 13.05 -0.63 -5.66
N PHE A 262 14.26 -0.31 -5.22
CA PHE A 262 14.61 1.02 -4.72
C PHE A 262 15.67 1.64 -5.63
N HIS A 263 15.38 2.81 -6.18
CA HIS A 263 16.29 3.53 -7.06
C HIS A 263 16.57 4.90 -6.48
N THR A 264 17.84 5.34 -6.47
CA THR A 264 18.10 6.77 -6.38
C THR A 264 17.78 7.45 -7.70
N PHE A 265 17.55 8.77 -7.65
CA PHE A 265 17.54 9.54 -8.89
C PHE A 265 18.96 9.65 -9.46
N ARG A 266 19.07 9.63 -10.78
CA ARG A 266 20.31 9.85 -11.49
C ARG A 266 20.77 11.30 -11.32
N GLY A 267 22.08 11.50 -11.13
CA GLY A 267 22.76 12.80 -11.13
C GLY A 267 22.19 13.86 -10.19
N LEU A 268 21.74 13.42 -9.02
CA LEU A 268 21.36 14.29 -7.91
C LEU A 268 22.57 15.04 -7.33
N ARG A 269 22.36 16.07 -6.50
CA ARG A 269 23.48 16.69 -5.76
C ARG A 269 24.06 15.71 -4.75
N LYS A 270 25.39 15.72 -4.55
CA LYS A 270 26.09 14.78 -3.66
C LYS A 270 25.46 14.69 -2.27
N GLU A 271 25.14 15.82 -1.66
CA GLU A 271 24.57 15.86 -0.29
C GLU A 271 23.23 15.14 -0.19
N THR A 272 22.46 15.09 -1.28
CA THR A 272 21.12 14.53 -1.34
C THR A 272 21.05 13.25 -2.18
N ALA A 273 22.20 12.76 -2.66
CA ALA A 273 22.33 11.56 -3.49
C ALA A 273 22.65 10.29 -2.72
N GLY A 274 22.79 10.37 -1.39
CA GLY A 274 23.05 9.20 -0.55
C GLY A 274 21.93 8.16 -0.67
N ASN A 275 22.31 6.88 -0.71
CA ASN A 275 21.40 5.76 -0.70
C ASN A 275 21.60 4.87 0.53
N GLU A 276 21.17 5.33 1.71
CA GLU A 276 21.34 4.56 2.96
C GLU A 276 20.55 3.25 2.95
N ILE A 277 19.55 3.12 2.07
CA ILE A 277 18.84 1.87 1.85
C ILE A 277 19.75 0.76 1.29
N LEU A 278 20.90 1.08 0.68
CA LEU A 278 21.89 0.07 0.27
C LEU A 278 22.33 -0.82 1.45
N ASN A 279 22.24 -0.30 2.68
CA ASN A 279 22.59 -1.04 3.88
C ASN A 279 21.45 -1.96 4.36
N LEU A 280 20.35 -2.10 3.61
CA LEU A 280 19.16 -2.86 4.03
C LEU A 280 19.51 -4.29 4.47
N ARG A 281 20.41 -4.99 3.77
CA ARG A 281 20.87 -6.34 4.10
C ARG A 281 22.24 -6.43 4.77
N TYR A 282 22.87 -5.30 5.09
CA TYR A 282 24.22 -5.26 5.66
C TYR A 282 24.14 -4.85 7.13
N LYS A 283 25.08 -5.34 7.96
CA LYS A 283 25.15 -5.00 9.39
C LYS A 283 25.53 -3.55 9.59
N THR A 284 26.48 -3.07 8.78
CA THR A 284 27.02 -1.72 8.90
C THR A 284 27.03 -0.99 7.56
N SER A 285 27.53 -1.60 6.48
CA SER A 285 27.61 -0.92 5.19
C SER A 285 27.75 -1.87 4.01
N PHE A 286 27.04 -1.56 2.92
CA PHE A 286 27.23 -2.18 1.61
C PHE A 286 28.71 -2.21 1.17
N ASP A 287 29.48 -1.16 1.47
CA ASP A 287 30.87 -1.01 0.99
C ASP A 287 31.85 -2.02 1.61
N LYS A 288 31.44 -2.71 2.68
CA LYS A 288 32.23 -3.81 3.26
C LYS A 288 32.01 -5.15 2.53
N GLY A 289 31.04 -5.20 1.61
CA GLY A 289 30.74 -6.36 0.80
C GLY A 289 30.21 -7.55 1.60
N TRP A 290 30.43 -8.75 1.06
CA TRP A 290 29.73 -9.98 1.48
C TRP A 290 29.97 -10.36 2.94
N ASN A 291 31.14 -10.05 3.50
CA ASN A 291 31.48 -10.36 4.90
C ASN A 291 30.65 -9.57 5.92
N ASP A 292 29.98 -8.50 5.49
CA ASP A 292 29.14 -7.65 6.36
C ASP A 292 27.63 -7.90 6.17
N ILE A 293 27.24 -8.93 5.40
CA ILE A 293 25.83 -9.29 5.24
C ILE A 293 25.23 -9.65 6.61
N ASP A 294 24.06 -9.08 6.88
CA ASP A 294 23.26 -9.32 8.06
C ASP A 294 22.43 -10.60 7.87
N VAL A 295 23.06 -11.74 8.17
CA VAL A 295 22.41 -13.06 8.09
C VAL A 295 21.21 -13.15 9.04
N ASP A 296 21.26 -12.47 10.19
CA ASP A 296 20.18 -12.49 11.17
C ASP A 296 18.96 -11.74 10.61
N TYR A 297 19.16 -10.63 9.89
CA TYR A 297 18.09 -9.99 9.11
C TYR A 297 17.42 -10.97 8.13
N LEU A 298 18.18 -11.73 7.35
CA LEU A 298 17.60 -12.66 6.37
C LEU A 298 16.83 -13.80 7.03
N LYS A 299 17.24 -14.25 8.22
CA LYS A 299 16.50 -15.24 9.01
C LYS A 299 15.23 -14.66 9.63
N GLU A 300 15.32 -13.46 10.19
CA GLU A 300 14.23 -12.80 10.93
C GLU A 300 13.14 -12.27 10.00
N TYR A 301 13.50 -11.77 8.82
CA TYR A 301 12.57 -11.08 7.91
C TYR A 301 12.48 -11.73 6.51
N GLY A 302 13.35 -12.68 6.20
CA GLY A 302 13.27 -13.44 4.95
C GLY A 302 12.17 -14.48 4.97
N ASN A 303 11.75 -14.88 3.78
CA ASN A 303 10.87 -16.03 3.61
C ASN A 303 11.55 -17.33 4.09
N TYR A 304 10.95 -17.96 5.10
CA TYR A 304 11.39 -19.24 5.69
C TYR A 304 10.73 -20.48 5.02
N ASP A 305 9.53 -20.34 4.43
CA ASP A 305 8.79 -21.44 3.77
C ASP A 305 8.63 -21.15 2.27
N THR A 306 9.72 -21.33 1.54
CA THR A 306 9.78 -21.09 0.09
C THR A 306 8.91 -22.04 -0.73
N PHE A 307 8.40 -23.12 -0.13
CA PHE A 307 7.44 -24.01 -0.78
C PHE A 307 6.02 -23.43 -0.79
N LYS A 308 5.63 -22.66 0.23
CA LYS A 308 4.30 -22.06 0.34
C LYS A 308 4.24 -20.58 -0.04
N PHE A 309 5.39 -19.91 -0.10
CA PHE A 309 5.45 -18.49 -0.40
C PHE A 309 6.56 -18.15 -1.41
N LYS A 310 6.29 -17.15 -2.24
CA LYS A 310 7.25 -16.53 -3.15
C LYS A 310 8.07 -15.48 -2.42
N SER A 311 9.38 -15.67 -2.36
CA SER A 311 10.33 -14.70 -1.80
C SER A 311 10.43 -13.46 -2.71
N TYR A 312 10.53 -12.27 -2.11
CA TYR A 312 10.78 -11.05 -2.87
C TYR A 312 12.16 -11.08 -3.53
N ARG A 313 12.21 -10.64 -4.79
CA ARG A 313 13.46 -10.20 -5.42
C ARG A 313 13.65 -8.73 -5.10
N VAL A 314 14.68 -8.43 -4.32
CA VAL A 314 15.01 -7.07 -3.90
C VAL A 314 16.13 -6.54 -4.79
N LYS A 315 15.94 -5.34 -5.33
CA LYS A 315 16.94 -4.63 -6.11
C LYS A 315 17.09 -3.21 -5.61
N ILE A 316 18.31 -2.83 -5.26
CA ILE A 316 18.64 -1.48 -4.82
C ILE A 316 19.68 -0.93 -5.79
N VAL A 317 19.38 0.23 -6.37
CA VAL A 317 20.23 0.87 -7.38
C VAL A 317 20.58 2.27 -6.92
N GLU A 318 21.87 2.52 -6.77
CA GLU A 318 22.42 3.86 -6.60
C GLU A 318 23.07 4.32 -7.90
N TYR A 319 22.88 5.59 -8.23
CA TYR A 319 23.54 6.26 -9.34
C TYR A 319 24.54 7.30 -8.84
N ASP A 320 25.65 7.45 -9.56
CA ASP A 320 26.65 8.45 -9.23
C ASP A 320 26.09 9.87 -9.50
N PRO A 321 26.03 10.75 -8.48
CA PRO A 321 25.59 12.12 -8.65
C PRO A 321 26.41 12.92 -9.67
N LYS A 322 27.67 12.55 -9.90
CA LYS A 322 28.61 13.25 -10.78
C LYS A 322 28.57 12.78 -12.23
N LYS A 323 27.85 11.68 -12.53
CA LYS A 323 27.82 11.09 -13.88
C LYS A 323 26.60 11.55 -14.69
N PRO A 324 26.67 11.46 -16.03
CA PRO A 324 25.54 11.70 -16.94
C PRO A 324 24.30 10.86 -16.61
N ILE A 325 23.12 11.27 -17.12
CA ILE A 325 21.85 10.59 -16.84
C ILE A 325 21.73 9.23 -17.52
N ASP A 326 22.49 8.97 -18.57
CA ASP A 326 22.56 7.69 -19.28
C ASP A 326 23.63 6.77 -18.71
N ALA A 327 24.44 7.24 -17.75
CA ALA A 327 25.47 6.45 -17.12
C ALA A 327 24.90 5.23 -16.38
N ASP A 328 25.70 4.17 -16.36
CA ASP A 328 25.43 2.98 -15.55
C ASP A 328 25.34 3.33 -14.05
N PRO A 329 24.58 2.55 -13.28
CA PRO A 329 24.55 2.65 -11.81
C PRO A 329 25.95 2.67 -11.19
N SER A 330 26.12 3.42 -10.10
CA SER A 330 27.34 3.38 -9.28
C SER A 330 27.40 2.13 -8.42
N LYS A 331 26.24 1.72 -7.86
CA LYS A 331 26.10 0.52 -7.04
C LYS A 331 24.80 -0.18 -7.37
N VAL A 332 24.84 -1.50 -7.40
CA VAL A 332 23.66 -2.36 -7.55
C VAL A 332 23.75 -3.45 -6.50
N ASP A 333 22.72 -3.56 -5.68
CA ASP A 333 22.53 -4.66 -4.73
C ASP A 333 21.30 -5.46 -5.14
N GLU A 334 21.48 -6.73 -5.46
CA GLU A 334 20.41 -7.64 -5.87
C GLU A 334 20.45 -8.86 -4.97
N PHE A 335 19.30 -9.21 -4.37
CA PHE A 335 19.20 -10.36 -3.48
C PHE A 335 17.79 -10.91 -3.39
N VAL A 336 17.68 -12.13 -2.87
CA VAL A 336 16.41 -12.78 -2.56
C VAL A 336 16.13 -12.62 -1.07
N LEU A 337 14.97 -12.08 -0.69
CA LEU A 337 14.58 -11.97 0.71
C LEU A 337 14.07 -13.32 1.23
N SER A 338 15.01 -14.20 1.57
CA SER A 338 14.78 -15.55 2.08
C SER A 338 15.86 -15.94 3.07
N GLU A 339 15.51 -16.78 4.05
CA GLU A 339 16.49 -17.38 4.97
C GLU A 339 17.59 -18.16 4.21
N HIS A 340 17.27 -18.69 3.02
CA HIS A 340 18.20 -19.42 2.17
C HIS A 340 18.82 -18.54 1.05
N GLY A 341 18.57 -17.24 1.06
CA GLY A 341 18.89 -16.31 -0.03
C GLY A 341 20.29 -15.70 0.02
N LEU A 342 21.27 -16.35 0.67
CA LEU A 342 22.67 -15.90 0.74
C LEU A 342 23.40 -16.04 -0.59
#